data_AF-A0A4Y7U4R6-F1
#
_entry.id   AF-A0A4Y7U4R6-F1
#
_cell.length_a   1.000
_cell.length_b   1.000
_cell.length_c   1.000
_cell.angle_alpha   90.00
_cell.angle_beta   90.00
_cell.angle_gamma   90.00
#
_symmetry.space_group_name_H-M   'P 1'
#
loop_
_entity.id
_entity.type
_entity.pdbx_description
1 polymer ?
#
loop_
_entity_poly.entity_id
_entity_poly.type
_entity_poly.pdbx_seq_one_letter_code
_entity_poly.pdbx_strand_id
1 'polypeptide(L)' 'MKVHTTNYENTFIEVAEDCPAVSGEIPKQKAEARTIAAIEFEMISKHPYQYTSDDVLFQVFADKNDLTKSEYEEAR' A
#
# COMPACT_ATOMS: atom_id res chain seq x y z
N MET A 1 12.30 -17.77 -12.86
CA MET A 1 12.15 -17.31 -11.46
C MET A 1 10.70 -17.42 -11.07
N LYS A 2 10.40 -17.68 -9.78
CA LYS A 2 9.02 -17.67 -9.28
C LYS A 2 8.63 -16.20 -9.06
N VAL A 3 7.53 -15.77 -9.66
CA VAL A 3 6.98 -14.44 -9.41
C VAL A 3 6.32 -14.47 -8.03
N HIS A 4 6.71 -13.54 -7.16
CA HIS A 4 6.09 -13.35 -5.86
C HIS A 4 5.12 -12.18 -5.97
N THR A 5 3.95 -12.30 -5.33
CA THR A 5 2.92 -11.27 -5.32
C THR A 5 2.34 -11.15 -3.91
N THR A 6 1.91 -9.94 -3.58
CA THR A 6 1.13 -9.58 -2.39
C THR A 6 -0.36 -9.45 -2.69
N ASN A 7 -0.76 -9.68 -3.94
CA ASN A 7 -2.15 -9.69 -4.33
C ASN A 7 -2.86 -10.92 -3.76
N TYR A 8 -4.03 -10.68 -3.18
CA TYR A 8 -4.91 -11.74 -2.70
C TYR A 8 -5.91 -12.10 -3.80
N GLU A 9 -6.09 -13.40 -4.05
CA GLU A 9 -7.09 -13.93 -4.98
C GLU A 9 -8.09 -14.79 -4.21
N ASN A 10 -9.39 -14.61 -4.47
CA ASN A 10 -10.47 -15.38 -3.84
C ASN A 10 -10.35 -15.50 -2.30
N THR A 11 -9.87 -14.44 -1.66
CA THR A 11 -9.59 -14.41 -0.22
C THR A 11 -10.46 -13.35 0.44
N PHE A 12 -11.10 -13.71 1.55
CA PHE A 12 -11.80 -12.78 2.42
C PHE A 12 -10.94 -12.57 3.68
N ILE A 13 -10.62 -11.31 3.99
CA ILE A 13 -9.83 -10.94 5.16
C ILE A 13 -10.80 -10.43 6.23
N GLU A 14 -10.90 -11.18 7.32
CA GLU A 14 -11.75 -10.84 8.47
C GLU A 14 -10.93 -10.17 9.57
N VAL A 15 -11.59 -9.39 10.42
CA VAL A 15 -11.00 -8.84 11.64
C VAL A 15 -10.78 -9.99 12.63
N ALA A 16 -9.62 -10.03 13.28
CA ALA A 16 -9.32 -11.03 14.30
C ALA A 16 -10.28 -10.93 15.50
N GLU A 17 -10.63 -12.08 16.11
CA GLU A 17 -11.58 -12.15 17.23
C GLU A 17 -11.14 -11.35 18.47
N ASP A 18 -9.84 -11.18 18.66
CA ASP A 18 -9.23 -10.45 19.77
C ASP A 18 -8.91 -8.98 19.44
N CYS A 19 -9.31 -8.50 18.27
CA CYS A 19 -9.05 -7.12 17.87
C CYS A 19 -9.86 -6.14 18.73
N PRO A 20 -9.21 -5.20 19.45
CA PRO A 20 -9.93 -4.23 20.28
C PRO A 20 -10.52 -3.06 19.48
N ALA A 21 -10.22 -2.97 18.18
CA ALA A 21 -10.63 -1.86 17.33
C ALA A 21 -12.11 -2.01 16.93
N VAL A 22 -12.89 -0.96 17.14
CA VAL A 22 -14.32 -0.93 16.78
C VAL A 22 -14.57 -0.38 15.37
N SER A 23 -13.60 0.33 14.80
CA SER A 23 -13.67 0.95 13.48
C SER A 23 -12.28 1.21 12.92
N GLY A 24 -12.20 1.36 11.59
CA GLY A 24 -10.99 1.86 10.94
C GLY A 24 -10.73 3.34 11.27
N GLU A 25 -9.45 3.72 11.29
CA GLU A 25 -9.00 5.10 11.48
C GLU A 25 -8.20 5.56 10.27
N ILE A 26 -8.34 6.84 9.90
CA ILE A 26 -7.50 7.44 8.86
C ILE A 26 -6.07 7.59 9.43
N PRO A 27 -5.02 7.16 8.69
CA PRO A 27 -3.65 7.29 9.14
C PRO A 27 -3.28 8.73 9.50
N LYS A 28 -2.68 8.92 10.67
CA LYS A 28 -2.21 10.24 11.13
C LYS A 28 -1.02 10.68 10.27
N GLN A 29 -1.07 11.91 9.79
CA GLN A 29 0.06 12.56 9.14
C GLN A 29 1.03 13.11 10.19
N LYS A 30 2.34 13.02 9.93
CA LYS A 30 3.37 13.75 10.69
C LYS A 30 3.55 15.12 10.04
N ALA A 31 3.83 16.15 10.83
CA ALA A 31 3.87 17.55 10.37
C ALA A 31 4.87 17.81 9.22
N GLU A 32 5.96 17.02 9.15
CA GLU A 32 7.06 17.27 8.21
C GLU A 32 7.11 16.29 7.03
N ALA A 33 6.43 15.14 7.10
CA ALA A 33 6.45 14.14 6.03
C ALA A 33 5.21 13.23 6.05
N ARG A 34 4.79 12.82 4.85
CA ARG A 34 3.76 11.79 4.69
C ARG A 34 4.30 10.44 5.17
N THR A 35 3.52 9.76 6.02
CA THR A 35 3.85 8.39 6.45
C THR A 35 3.51 7.40 5.33
N ILE A 36 4.12 6.22 5.35
CA ILE A 36 3.80 5.13 4.41
C ILE A 36 2.30 4.85 4.41
N ALA A 37 1.72 4.66 5.59
CA ALA A 37 0.29 4.41 5.73
C ALA A 37 -0.58 5.54 5.15
N ALA A 38 -0.16 6.81 5.28
CA ALA A 38 -0.88 7.92 4.67
C ALA A 38 -0.79 7.91 3.14
N ILE A 39 0.38 7.56 2.57
CA ILE A 39 0.56 7.43 1.12
C ILE A 39 -0.33 6.32 0.57
N GLU A 40 -0.25 5.12 1.16
CA GLU A 40 -1.06 3.96 0.76
C GLU A 40 -2.57 4.29 0.85
N PHE A 41 -2.99 4.85 1.98
CA PHE A 41 -4.38 5.23 2.20
C PHE A 41 -4.87 6.27 1.17
N GLU A 42 -4.07 7.29 0.87
CA GLU A 42 -4.43 8.29 -0.14
C GLU A 42 -4.50 7.70 -1.54
N MET A 43 -3.57 6.82 -1.92
CA MET A 43 -3.58 6.16 -3.22
C MET A 43 -4.87 5.39 -3.45
N ILE A 44 -5.27 4.54 -2.49
CA ILE A 44 -6.44 3.66 -2.63
C ILE A 44 -7.77 4.41 -2.42
N SER A 45 -7.82 5.39 -1.50
CA SER A 45 -9.05 6.14 -1.22
C SER A 45 -9.43 7.10 -2.35
N LYS A 46 -8.43 7.68 -3.03
CA LYS A 46 -8.64 8.59 -4.17
C LYS A 46 -8.87 7.84 -5.50
N HIS A 47 -8.45 6.57 -5.59
CA HIS A 47 -8.51 5.76 -6.80
C HIS A 47 -9.10 4.36 -6.50
N PRO A 48 -10.38 4.27 -6.14
CA PRO A 48 -11.00 3.02 -5.76
C PRO A 48 -10.90 1.99 -6.90
N TYR A 49 -10.42 0.79 -6.57
CA TYR A 49 -10.25 -0.36 -7.47
C TYR A 49 -9.32 -0.14 -8.67
N GLN A 50 -8.46 0.88 -8.62
CA GLN A 50 -7.50 1.15 -9.70
C GLN A 50 -6.18 0.38 -9.54
N TYR A 51 -5.72 0.21 -8.31
CA TYR A 51 -4.40 -0.34 -8.00
C TYR A 51 -4.49 -1.73 -7.38
N THR A 52 -3.51 -2.58 -7.69
CA THR A 52 -3.30 -3.86 -6.99
C THR A 52 -2.47 -3.66 -5.71
N SER A 53 -2.44 -4.66 -4.83
CA SER A 53 -1.57 -4.61 -3.64
C SER A 53 -0.10 -4.45 -4.03
N ASP A 54 0.33 -5.14 -5.10
CA ASP A 54 1.69 -5.02 -5.63
C ASP A 54 2.00 -3.59 -6.10
N ASP A 55 1.05 -2.93 -6.78
CA ASP A 55 1.23 -1.54 -7.22
C ASP A 55 1.36 -0.59 -6.04
N VAL A 56 0.51 -0.75 -5.02
CA VAL A 56 0.52 0.12 -3.83
C VAL A 56 1.84 -0.01 -3.07
N LEU A 57 2.27 -1.24 -2.79
CA LEU A 57 3.52 -1.47 -2.06
C LEU A 57 4.74 -1.06 -2.88
N PHE A 58 4.73 -1.31 -4.19
CA PHE A 58 5.83 -0.91 -5.07
C PHE A 58 5.94 0.61 -5.16
N GLN A 59 4.83 1.34 -5.29
CA GLN A 59 4.88 2.80 -5.37
C GLN A 59 5.48 3.43 -4.10
N VAL A 60 5.11 2.93 -2.92
CA VAL A 60 5.72 3.36 -1.65
C VAL A 60 7.22 3.10 -1.63
N PHE A 61 7.63 1.91 -2.08
CA PHE A 61 9.05 1.56 -2.17
C PHE A 61 9.79 2.50 -3.13
N ALA A 62 9.25 2.74 -4.33
CA ALA A 62 9.83 3.62 -5.33
C ALA A 62 9.96 5.06 -4.82
N ASP A 63 8.91 5.60 -4.22
CA ASP A 63 8.89 6.95 -3.65
C ASP A 63 9.91 7.12 -2.52
N LYS A 64 10.10 6.09 -1.68
CA LYS A 64 11.10 6.12 -0.59
C LYS A 64 12.55 6.04 -1.06
N ASN A 65 12.78 5.50 -2.24
CA ASN A 65 14.12 5.35 -2.82
C ASN A 65 14.36 6.39 -3.92
N ASP A 66 13.48 7.39 -4.07
CA ASP A 66 13.56 8.43 -5.08
C ASP A 66 13.71 7.89 -6.52
N LEU A 67 13.09 6.74 -6.80
CA LEU A 67 13.21 6.08 -8.10
C LEU A 67 12.52 6.89 -9.19
N THR A 68 13.20 7.03 -10.31
CA THR A 68 12.62 7.52 -11.56
C THR A 68 11.83 6.41 -12.24
N LYS A 69 10.86 6.78 -13.10
CA LYS A 69 10.06 5.80 -13.85
C LYS A 69 10.91 4.86 -14.73
N SER A 70 12.06 5.31 -15.21
CA SER A 70 13.00 4.47 -15.96
C SER A 70 13.60 3.34 -15.12
N GLU A 71 13.64 3.49 -13.79
CA GLU A 71 14.20 2.49 -12.88
C GLU A 71 13.15 1.47 -12.41
N TYR A 72 11.87 1.68 -12.73
CA TYR A 72 10.79 0.87 -12.15
C TYR A 72 10.84 -0.59 -12.59
N GLU A 73 11.13 -0.84 -13.87
CA GLU A 73 11.19 -2.21 -14.40
C GLU A 73 12.34 -3.03 -13.79
N GLU A 74 13.48 -2.38 -13.51
CA GLU A 74 14.63 -3.05 -12.90
C GLU A 74 14.40 -3.33 -11.40
N ALA A 75 13.61 -2.48 -10.74
CA ALA A 75 13.38 -2.55 -9.31
C ALA A 75 12.24 -3.51 -8.89
N ARG A 76 11.53 -4.12 -9.84
CA ARG A 76 10.29 -4.89 -9.61
C ARG A 76 10.50 -6.39 -9.44
#